data_AF-A0A6G0W1I8-F1
#
_entry.id   AF-A0A6G0W1I8-F1
#
_cell.length_a   1.000
_cell.length_b   1.000
_cell.length_c   1.000
_cell.angle_alpha   90.00
_cell.angle_beta   90.00
_cell.angle_gamma   90.00
#
_symmetry.space_group_name_H-M   'P 1'
#
loop_
_entity.id
_entity.type
_entity.pdbx_description
1 polymer ?
#
loop_
_entity_poly.entity_id
_entity_poly.type
_entity_poly.pdbx_seq_one_letter_code
_entity_poly.pdbx_strand_id
1 'polypeptide(L)'
;MLDDVDIDEVEQITRGQSQSDAWRNECRKRLTASKFGEICKMRENTSCKIKVHNYPTICKSMSYGIEMEPHARRQFEELNGLAVRTCGLCIDQEFSYLAASPGKTKNYLFLFIMG
;
A
#
# COMPACT_ATOMS: atom_id res chain seq x y z
N MET A 1 15.24 10.03 -12.09
CA MET A 1 15.68 9.41 -10.84
C MET A 1 14.64 9.74 -9.78
N LEU A 2 14.23 8.78 -8.97
CA LEU A 2 13.23 8.97 -7.90
C LEU A 2 13.92 9.33 -6.57
N ASP A 3 15.17 9.78 -6.67
CA ASP A 3 16.17 9.71 -5.60
C ASP A 3 16.10 10.95 -4.68
N ASP A 4 15.40 12.01 -5.11
CA ASP A 4 15.15 13.25 -4.35
C ASP A 4 13.76 13.26 -3.67
N VAL A 5 13.10 12.11 -3.53
CA VAL A 5 11.76 12.03 -2.91
C VAL A 5 11.90 12.00 -1.39
N ASP A 6 11.32 13.00 -0.72
CA ASP A 6 11.13 12.97 0.73
C ASP A 6 10.11 11.87 1.10
N ILE A 7 10.64 10.76 1.61
CA ILE A 7 9.86 9.56 1.96
C ILE A 7 8.87 9.87 3.09
N ASP A 8 9.26 10.72 4.04
CA ASP A 8 8.43 11.07 5.18
C ASP A 8 7.27 11.97 4.74
N GLU A 9 7.54 12.97 3.89
CA GLU A 9 6.50 13.80 3.29
C GLU A 9 5.51 12.95 2.48
N VAL A 10 6.02 12.02 1.65
CA VAL A 10 5.16 11.11 0.88
C VAL A 10 4.30 10.27 1.81
N GLU A 11 4.82 9.73 2.91
CA GLU A 11 4.00 8.98 3.87
C GLU A 11 2.88 9.86 4.41
N GLN A 12 3.17 11.09 4.85
CA GLN A 12 2.17 12.01 5.43
C GLN A 12 1.02 12.31 4.46
N ILE A 13 1.35 12.78 3.25
CA ILE A 13 0.35 13.24 2.28
C ILE A 13 -0.47 12.09 1.69
N THR A 14 0.02 10.85 1.83
CA THR A 14 -0.63 9.65 1.29
C THR A 14 -1.37 8.83 2.34
N ARG A 15 -1.49 9.28 3.60
CA ARG A 15 -2.29 8.63 4.67
C ARG A 15 -3.77 8.44 4.34
N GLY A 16 -4.31 9.23 3.42
CA GLY A 16 -5.65 9.03 2.86
C GLY A 16 -5.78 7.77 1.98
N GLN A 17 -4.67 7.08 1.69
CA GLN A 17 -4.57 5.86 0.91
C GLN A 17 -5.41 5.92 -0.39
N SER A 18 -6.31 4.96 -0.61
CA SER A 18 -7.12 4.87 -1.84
C SER A 18 -8.03 6.08 -2.09
N GLN A 19 -8.29 6.91 -1.07
CA GLN A 19 -9.04 8.16 -1.16
C GLN A 19 -8.16 9.38 -1.48
N SER A 20 -6.83 9.24 -1.44
CA SER A 20 -5.87 10.29 -1.77
C SER A 20 -5.40 10.14 -3.22
N ASP A 21 -5.58 11.18 -4.03
CA ASP A 21 -5.02 11.19 -5.39
C ASP A 21 -3.49 11.24 -5.37
N ALA A 22 -2.88 11.84 -4.34
CA ALA A 22 -1.44 11.77 -4.13
C ALA A 22 -0.96 10.32 -3.96
N TRP A 23 -1.68 9.51 -3.16
CA TRP A 23 -1.35 8.09 -3.00
C TRP A 23 -1.46 7.34 -4.32
N ARG A 24 -2.51 7.59 -5.12
CA ARG A 24 -2.67 6.95 -6.44
C ARG A 24 -1.54 7.33 -7.39
N ASN A 25 -1.12 8.60 -7.38
CA ASN A 25 -0.03 9.10 -8.21
C ASN A 25 1.33 8.54 -7.78
N GLU A 26 1.61 8.47 -6.48
CA GLU A 26 2.84 7.86 -5.97
C GLU A 26 2.89 6.35 -6.25
N CYS A 27 1.78 5.64 -6.06
CA CYS A 27 1.71 4.22 -6.42
C CYS A 27 1.96 4.00 -7.92
N ARG A 28 1.61 4.93 -8.81
CA ARG A 28 1.82 4.78 -10.27
C ARG A 28 3.29 4.84 -10.65
N LYS A 29 4.11 5.52 -9.83
CA LYS A 29 5.55 5.64 -10.01
C LYS A 29 6.30 4.39 -9.53
N ARG A 30 5.63 3.48 -8.79
CA ARG A 30 6.26 2.43 -7.99
C ARG A 30 5.61 1.05 -8.16
N LEU A 31 6.38 0.01 -7.90
CA LEU A 31 5.90 -1.36 -7.73
C LEU A 31 5.40 -1.53 -6.31
N THR A 32 4.08 -1.65 -6.15
CA THR A 32 3.44 -1.80 -4.85
C THR A 32 3.32 -3.27 -4.45
N ALA A 33 3.41 -3.58 -3.15
CA ALA A 33 3.26 -4.95 -2.62
C ALA A 33 2.06 -5.73 -3.19
N SER A 34 0.92 -5.06 -3.41
CA SER A 34 -0.28 -5.65 -4.03
C SER A 34 -0.08 -6.20 -5.45
N LYS A 35 0.93 -5.72 -6.18
CA LYS A 35 1.25 -6.15 -7.56
C LYS A 35 2.27 -7.29 -7.59
N PHE A 36 3.04 -7.51 -6.52
CA PHE A 36 4.09 -8.53 -6.49
C PHE A 36 3.55 -9.95 -6.73
N GLY A 37 2.35 -10.25 -6.25
CA GLY A 37 1.69 -11.54 -6.51
C GLY A 37 1.45 -11.81 -8.00
N GLU A 38 1.23 -10.77 -8.81
CA GLU A 38 1.13 -10.89 -10.26
C GLU A 38 2.51 -10.91 -10.92
N ILE A 39 3.42 -10.03 -10.49
CA ILE A 39 4.78 -9.88 -11.05
C ILE A 39 5.56 -11.18 -10.91
N CYS A 40 5.55 -11.80 -9.73
CA CYS A 40 6.27 -13.05 -9.47
C CYS A 40 5.73 -14.24 -10.29
N LYS A 41 4.55 -14.12 -10.90
CA LYS A 41 3.92 -15.15 -11.75
C LYS A 41 4.04 -14.85 -13.25
N MET A 42 4.69 -13.74 -13.62
CA MET A 42 4.84 -13.36 -15.02
C MET A 42 5.71 -14.35 -15.77
N ARG A 43 5.31 -14.65 -17.01
CA ARG A 43 6.12 -15.40 -17.98
C ARG A 43 6.96 -14.42 -18.79
N GLU A 44 8.09 -14.88 -19.32
CA GLU A 44 9.05 -14.08 -20.11
C GLU A 44 8.40 -13.33 -21.28
N ASN A 45 7.32 -13.88 -21.85
CA ASN A 45 6.57 -13.29 -22.96
C ASN A 45 5.42 -12.35 -22.53
N THR A 46 5.24 -12.10 -21.23
CA THR A 46 4.16 -11.24 -20.72
C THR A 46 4.61 -9.78 -20.70
N SER A 47 3.87 -8.89 -21.39
CA SER A 47 4.18 -7.46 -21.38
C SER A 47 4.08 -6.86 -19.98
N CYS A 48 5.20 -6.33 -19.48
CA CYS A 48 5.32 -5.72 -18.16
C CYS A 48 4.48 -4.43 -18.03
N LYS A 49 4.30 -3.70 -19.14
CA LYS A 49 3.69 -2.36 -19.15
C LYS A 49 2.23 -2.35 -18.72
N ILE A 50 1.43 -3.34 -19.15
CA ILE A 50 -0.02 -3.35 -18.85
C ILE A 50 -0.28 -3.71 -17.37
N LYS A 51 0.57 -4.54 -16.78
CA LYS A 51 0.36 -5.05 -15.41
C LYS A 51 0.83 -4.09 -14.32
N VAL A 52 1.86 -3.29 -14.59
CA VAL A 52 2.35 -2.29 -13.63
C VAL A 52 1.40 -1.09 -13.50
N HIS A 53 0.64 -0.75 -14.55
CA HIS A 53 -0.21 0.45 -14.55
C HIS A 53 -1.69 0.21 -14.22
N ASN A 54 -2.15 -1.05 -14.19
CA ASN A 54 -3.54 -1.36 -13.87
C ASN A 54 -3.77 -1.36 -12.35
N TYR A 55 -4.72 -0.52 -11.92
CA TYR A 55 -5.24 -0.54 -10.55
C TYR A 55 -6.53 -1.36 -10.49
N PRO A 56 -6.77 -2.10 -9.40
CA PRO A 56 -8.01 -2.83 -9.24
C PRO A 56 -9.21 -1.88 -9.23
N THR A 57 -10.23 -2.22 -10.01
CA THR A 57 -11.54 -1.58 -9.95
C THR A 57 -12.20 -1.91 -8.62
N ILE A 58 -12.80 -0.91 -7.95
CA ILE A 58 -13.51 -1.11 -6.69
C ILE A 58 -14.71 -2.03 -6.93
N CYS A 59 -14.72 -3.18 -6.25
CA CYS A 59 -15.87 -4.09 -6.23
C CYS A 59 -16.65 -3.97 -4.91
N LYS A 60 -17.87 -4.50 -4.86
CA LYS A 60 -18.73 -4.42 -3.66
C LYS A 60 -18.04 -4.93 -2.39
N SER A 61 -17.29 -6.03 -2.49
CA SER A 61 -16.53 -6.59 -1.35
C SER A 61 -15.42 -5.65 -0.87
N MET A 62 -14.79 -4.92 -1.79
CA MET A 62 -13.79 -3.90 -1.42
C MET A 62 -14.45 -2.70 -0.73
N SER A 63 -15.61 -2.24 -1.21
CA SER A 63 -16.35 -1.14 -0.56
C SER A 63 -16.72 -1.50 0.88
N TYR A 64 -17.25 -2.70 1.10
CA TYR A 64 -17.55 -3.18 2.45
C TYR A 64 -16.30 -3.22 3.34
N GLY A 65 -15.17 -3.72 2.81
CA GLY A 65 -13.90 -3.72 3.52
C GLY A 65 -13.43 -2.32 3.92
N ILE A 66 -13.57 -1.34 3.02
CA ILE A 66 -13.23 0.07 3.27
C ILE A 66 -14.13 0.66 4.37
N GLU A 67 -15.44 0.40 4.31
CA GLU A 67 -16.41 0.92 5.29
C GLU A 67 -16.21 0.31 6.68
N MET A 68 -15.89 -0.98 6.76
CA MET A 68 -15.76 -1.71 8.04
C MET A 68 -14.38 -1.56 8.69
N GLU A 69 -13.37 -1.11 7.96
CA GLU A 69 -11.98 -0.98 8.45
C GLU A 69 -11.86 -0.09 9.70
N PRO A 70 -12.49 1.10 9.80
CA PRO A 70 -12.50 1.90 11.03
C PRO A 70 -13.14 1.20 12.24
N HIS A 71 -14.17 0.37 12.01
CA HIS A 71 -14.83 -0.39 13.07
C HIS A 71 -13.92 -1.50 13.59
N ALA A 72 -13.29 -2.25 12.69
CA ALA A 72 -12.34 -3.30 13.03
C ALA A 72 -11.14 -2.74 13.81
N ARG A 73 -10.64 -1.57 13.41
CA ARG A 73 -9.57 -0.88 14.13
C ARG A 73 -9.99 -0.51 15.55
N ARG A 74 -11.15 0.13 15.74
CA ARG A 74 -11.64 0.50 17.07
C ARG A 74 -11.77 -0.72 17.99
N GLN A 75 -12.36 -1.80 17.48
CA GLN A 75 -12.47 -3.05 18.23
C GLN A 75 -11.09 -3.63 18.60
N PHE A 76 -10.11 -3.56 17.71
CA PHE A 76 -8.75 -4.00 18.02
C PHE A 76 -8.13 -3.15 19.14
N GLU A 77 -8.26 -1.83 19.07
CA GLU A 77 -7.75 -0.90 20.09
C GLU A 77 -8.39 -1.16 21.46
N GLU A 78 -9.71 -1.39 21.50
CA GLU A 78 -10.47 -1.72 22.71
C GLU A 78 -10.05 -3.06 23.33
N LEU A 79 -9.86 -4.10 22.50
CA LEU A 79 -9.52 -5.44 22.97
C LEU A 79 -8.07 -5.57 23.45
N ASN A 80 -7.15 -4.82 22.83
CA ASN A 80 -5.71 -4.96 23.10
C ASN A 80 -5.13 -3.80 23.92
N GLY A 81 -5.85 -2.70 24.08
CA GLY A 81 -5.34 -1.48 24.71
C GLY A 81 -4.21 -0.80 23.93
N LEU A 82 -4.08 -1.12 22.64
CA LEU A 82 -3.01 -0.62 21.77
C LEU A 82 -3.58 0.32 20.73
N ALA A 83 -3.09 1.56 20.67
CA ALA A 83 -3.48 2.52 19.65
C ALA A 83 -2.93 2.13 18.27
N VAL A 84 -3.76 2.23 17.24
CA VAL A 84 -3.42 1.90 15.86
C VAL A 84 -3.36 3.17 15.02
N ARG A 85 -2.15 3.54 14.62
CA ARG A 85 -1.92 4.71 13.76
C ARG A 85 -2.23 4.38 12.31
N THR A 86 -2.81 5.36 11.61
CA THR A 86 -2.92 5.30 10.15
C THR A 86 -1.57 5.60 9.52
N CYS A 87 -1.29 4.92 8.43
CA CYS A 87 -0.07 5.04 7.65
C CYS A 87 -0.40 5.28 6.17
N GLY A 88 0.46 6.04 5.50
CA GLY A 88 0.41 6.28 4.07
C GLY A 88 1.14 5.20 3.28
N LEU A 89 1.75 5.62 2.18
CA LEU A 89 2.64 4.80 1.37
C LEU A 89 4.04 4.82 1.98
N CYS A 90 4.55 3.66 2.35
CA CYS A 90 5.93 3.46 2.76
C CYS A 90 6.77 3.13 1.52
N ILE A 91 7.82 3.90 1.28
CA ILE A 91 8.77 3.68 0.18
C ILE A 91 10.00 2.98 0.75
N ASP A 92 10.54 2.03 -0.01
CA ASP A 92 11.78 1.35 0.37
C ASP A 92 12.98 2.31 0.26
N GLN A 93 13.83 2.33 1.29
CA GLN A 93 14.96 3.26 1.40
C GLN A 93 16.10 2.93 0.43
N GLU A 94 16.28 1.64 0.10
CA GLU A 94 17.33 1.18 -0.82
C GLU A 94 16.81 1.18 -2.26
N PHE A 95 15.55 0.79 -2.46
CA PHE A 95 14.92 0.66 -3.76
C PHE A 95 13.72 1.58 -3.88
N SER A 96 13.92 2.86 -4.20
CA SER A 96 12.86 3.89 -4.28
C SER A 96 11.71 3.57 -5.26
N TYR A 97 11.89 2.61 -6.18
CA TYR A 97 10.82 2.11 -7.05
C TYR A 97 9.90 1.07 -6.37
N LEU A 98 10.20 0.63 -5.15
CA LEU A 98 9.40 -0.27 -4.34
C LEU A 98 8.61 0.50 -3.28
N ALA A 99 7.36 0.11 -3.07
CA ALA A 99 6.54 0.69 -2.03
C ALA A 99 5.49 -0.28 -1.49
N ALA A 100 5.03 -0.02 -0.28
CA ALA A 100 3.92 -0.74 0.33
C ALA A 100 3.11 0.22 1.19
N SER A 101 1.79 0.07 1.18
CA SER A 101 0.93 0.74 2.15
C SER A 101 0.46 -0.34 3.12
N PRO A 102 1.01 -0.42 4.34
CA PRO A 102 0.48 -1.34 5.34
C PRO A 102 -1.02 -1.05 5.45
N GLY A 103 -1.85 -2.09 5.39
CA GLY A 103 -3.24 -1.93 5.75
C GLY A 103 -3.31 -1.25 7.13
N LYS A 104 -4.29 -0.37 7.35
CA LYS A 104 -4.47 0.30 8.66
C LYS A 104 -4.73 -0.68 9.81
N THR A 105 -4.85 -1.96 9.51
CA THR A 105 -4.70 -3.08 10.42
C THR A 105 -3.47 -3.90 10.00
N LYS A 106 -2.31 -3.60 10.62
CA LYS A 106 -1.33 -4.57 11.16
C LYS A 106 0.06 -3.93 11.32
N ASN A 107 0.41 -3.69 12.57
CA ASN A 107 1.77 -3.41 13.06
C ASN A 107 2.78 -4.57 12.86
N TYR A 108 2.48 -5.60 12.04
CA TYR A 108 3.31 -6.82 11.99
C TYR A 108 3.53 -7.43 10.59
N LEU A 109 3.10 -6.78 9.50
CA LEU A 109 3.27 -7.35 8.15
C LEU A 109 4.37 -6.68 7.31
N PHE A 110 5.30 -5.95 7.94
CA PHE A 110 6.52 -5.48 7.25
C PHE A 110 7.69 -6.45 7.36
N LEU A 111 7.64 -7.43 8.28
CA LEU A 111 8.76 -8.36 8.48
C LEU A 111 8.82 -9.49 7.44
N PHE A 112 7.81 -9.67 6.59
CA PHE A 112 7.70 -10.85 5.72
C PHE A 112 8.02 -10.61 4.24
N ILE A 113 8.34 -9.38 3.82
CA ILE A 113 8.71 -9.08 2.42
C ILE A 113 10.22 -8.80 2.28
N MET A 114 10.96 -8.75 3.38
CA MET A 114 12.42 -8.51 3.41
C MET A 114 13.21 -9.70 4.01
N GLY A 115 12.61 -10.90 4.01
CA GLY A 115 13.26 -12.15 4.44
C GLY A 115 13.31 -13.17 3.32
#